data_AF-A0A6A0GUV6-F1
#
_entry.id   AF-A0A6A0GUV6-F1
#
_cell.length_a   1.000
_cell.length_b   1.000
_cell.length_c   1.000
_cell.angle_alpha   90.00
_cell.angle_beta   90.00
_cell.angle_gamma   90.00
#
_symmetry.space_group_name_H-M   'P 1'
#
loop_
_entity.id
_entity.type
_entity.pdbx_description
1 polymer ?
#
loop_
_entity_poly.entity_id
_entity_poly.type
_entity_poly.pdbx_seq_one_letter_code
_entity_poly.pdbx_strand_id
1 'polypeptide(L)'
;MCKQLHEATNGVLRQEAEKALVEFQSGAGGSDTLAQCQMLLERAHSSYSQYLATTTLTKMVSRNPCTLTLQQRIHIRNYVLNYLGTHPKLVHYVNQGLVELFARITKLGWYDSVDKDKWAFRDVLVDVSQFLKGPIEHRITGIELLTQLTAEMNQISDSDANKSLTKHRKIASSYRDQHLLIIFQLACTQLRSETYESYDFSEENKQRLILQLLQLALNCLTFDFIGTSIDDSGEDFCTVQIPTSWRQAFLNLSTVQLFFDMYAKLPSSLASRVSEPHLLDRYTPEVFRAYVVSRLESVSVVLRDGCDDPLEDLTVVNQQLDQ
;
A
#
# COMPACT_ATOMS: atom_id res chain seq x y z
N MET A 1 30.47 -14.77 -5.45
CA MET A 1 29.78 -13.65 -6.12
C MET A 1 29.10 -12.69 -5.15
N CYS A 2 27.89 -12.96 -4.64
CA CYS A 2 27.18 -12.05 -3.73
C CYS A 2 27.99 -11.58 -2.51
N LYS A 3 28.63 -12.52 -1.83
CA LYS A 3 29.51 -12.27 -0.68
C LYS A 3 30.75 -11.43 -1.07
N GLN A 4 31.32 -11.70 -2.23
CA GLN A 4 32.50 -10.99 -2.75
C GLN A 4 32.19 -9.55 -3.20
N LEU A 5 30.96 -9.23 -3.59
CA LEU A 5 30.60 -7.87 -3.99
C LEU A 5 30.74 -6.86 -2.83
N HIS A 6 30.41 -7.30 -1.61
CA HIS A 6 30.35 -6.43 -0.43
C HIS A 6 31.52 -6.64 0.53
N GLU A 7 32.09 -7.85 0.59
CA GLU A 7 33.19 -8.16 1.51
C GLU A 7 34.58 -8.07 0.84
N ALA A 8 34.67 -7.98 -0.49
CA ALA A 8 35.97 -7.84 -1.13
C ALA A 8 36.52 -6.41 -0.96
N THR A 9 37.67 -6.32 -0.30
CA THR A 9 38.53 -5.13 -0.27
C THR A 9 39.24 -4.90 -1.61
N ASN A 10 39.24 -5.88 -2.51
CA ASN A 10 39.85 -5.81 -3.84
C ASN A 10 38.83 -5.37 -4.91
N GLY A 11 39.06 -4.20 -5.52
CA GLY A 11 38.18 -3.62 -6.53
C GLY A 11 37.96 -4.47 -7.78
N VAL A 12 38.94 -5.29 -8.18
CA VAL A 12 38.83 -6.16 -9.36
C VAL A 12 37.84 -7.30 -9.12
N LEU A 13 37.91 -7.95 -7.96
CA LEU A 13 36.99 -9.03 -7.58
C LEU A 13 35.55 -8.53 -7.42
N ARG A 14 35.39 -7.29 -6.97
CA ARG A 14 34.07 -6.63 -6.89
C ARG A 14 33.50 -6.36 -8.28
N GLN A 15 34.32 -5.86 -9.20
CA GLN A 15 33.91 -5.57 -10.58
C GLN A 15 33.58 -6.84 -11.37
N GLU A 16 34.31 -7.94 -11.16
CA GLU A 16 33.99 -9.25 -11.72
C GLU A 16 32.67 -9.82 -11.17
N ALA A 17 32.45 -9.68 -9.87
CA ALA A 17 31.19 -10.07 -9.24
C ALA A 17 30.02 -9.22 -9.76
N GLU A 18 30.18 -7.92 -9.97
CA GLU A 18 29.16 -7.03 -10.57
C GLU A 18 28.85 -7.45 -12.01
N LYS A 19 29.88 -7.70 -12.82
CA LYS A 19 29.71 -8.13 -14.22
C LYS A 19 28.91 -9.43 -14.31
N ALA A 20 29.27 -10.43 -13.52
CA ALA A 20 28.58 -11.71 -13.55
C ALA A 20 27.15 -11.63 -12.95
N LEU A 21 26.86 -10.67 -12.06
CA LEU A 21 25.49 -10.36 -11.61
C LEU A 21 24.65 -9.71 -12.72
N VAL A 22 25.25 -8.82 -13.52
CA VAL A 22 24.58 -8.21 -14.68
C VAL A 22 24.29 -9.28 -15.75
N GLU A 23 25.22 -10.19 -15.99
CA GLU A 23 25.02 -11.33 -16.88
C GLU A 23 23.88 -12.25 -16.39
N PHE A 24 23.82 -12.54 -15.09
CA PHE A 24 22.70 -13.27 -14.48
C PHE A 24 21.35 -12.54 -14.68
N GLN A 25 21.30 -11.22 -14.44
CA GLN A 25 20.09 -10.41 -14.56
C GLN A 25 19.63 -10.19 -16.01
N SER A 26 20.55 -10.20 -16.96
CA SER A 26 20.24 -10.06 -18.38
C SER A 26 19.64 -11.33 -18.99
N GLY A 27 19.87 -12.50 -18.38
CA GLY A 27 19.42 -13.79 -18.90
C GLY A 27 20.21 -14.23 -20.14
N ALA A 28 21.37 -13.63 -20.39
CA ALA A 28 22.18 -13.81 -21.61
C ALA A 28 22.88 -15.19 -21.73
N GLY A 29 22.54 -16.17 -20.89
CA GLY A 29 23.19 -17.48 -20.83
C GLY A 29 22.29 -18.69 -21.13
N GLY A 30 21.04 -18.49 -21.56
CA GLY A 30 20.11 -19.59 -21.86
C GLY A 30 19.68 -20.45 -20.66
N SER A 31 20.05 -20.08 -19.44
CA SER A 31 19.58 -20.74 -18.21
C SER A 31 18.25 -20.19 -17.73
N ASP A 32 17.42 -21.03 -17.11
CA ASP A 32 16.15 -20.64 -16.48
C ASP A 32 16.39 -19.72 -15.26
N THR A 33 16.49 -18.42 -15.51
CA THR A 33 16.72 -17.38 -14.48
C THR A 33 15.63 -17.40 -13.40
N LEU A 34 14.40 -17.80 -13.74
CA LEU A 34 13.30 -17.92 -12.78
C LEU A 34 13.60 -19.03 -11.76
N ALA A 35 13.92 -20.24 -12.23
CA ALA A 35 14.29 -21.35 -11.36
C ALA A 35 15.52 -21.03 -10.50
N GLN A 36 16.50 -20.31 -11.06
CA GLN A 36 17.68 -19.87 -10.31
C GLN A 36 17.32 -18.88 -9.19
N CYS A 37 16.45 -17.90 -9.45
CA CYS A 37 15.99 -16.96 -8.43
C CYS A 37 15.27 -17.70 -7.29
N GLN A 38 14.43 -18.68 -7.61
CA GLN A 38 13.76 -19.51 -6.61
C GLN A 38 14.74 -20.32 -5.78
N MET A 39 15.72 -20.98 -6.41
CA MET A 39 16.77 -21.69 -5.68
C MET A 39 17.56 -20.78 -4.74
N LEU A 40 17.82 -19.52 -5.13
CA LEU A 40 18.52 -18.55 -4.29
C LEU A 40 17.67 -18.12 -3.08
N LEU A 41 16.36 -18.02 -3.25
CA LEU A 41 15.42 -17.74 -2.17
C LEU A 41 15.35 -18.93 -1.19
N GLU A 42 15.10 -20.15 -1.71
CA GLU A 42 14.99 -21.38 -0.91
C GLU A 42 16.25 -21.73 -0.12
N ARG A 43 17.43 -21.57 -0.72
CA ARG A 43 18.69 -21.86 -0.02
C ARG A 43 18.91 -20.97 1.20
N ALA A 44 18.40 -19.75 1.16
CA ALA A 44 18.43 -18.77 2.25
C ALA A 44 19.81 -18.57 2.94
N HIS A 45 20.92 -18.95 2.29
CA HIS A 45 22.26 -18.90 2.89
C HIS A 45 22.76 -17.47 3.12
N SER A 46 22.16 -16.48 2.46
CA SER A 46 22.46 -15.07 2.64
C SER A 46 21.23 -14.22 2.32
N SER A 47 20.91 -13.28 3.21
CA SER A 47 19.85 -12.31 2.96
C SER A 47 20.12 -11.44 1.74
N TYR A 48 21.39 -11.24 1.38
CA TYR A 48 21.74 -10.57 0.14
C TYR A 48 21.39 -11.40 -1.10
N SER A 49 21.65 -12.71 -1.11
CA SER A 49 21.27 -13.54 -2.27
C SER A 49 19.76 -13.62 -2.45
N GLN A 50 19.00 -13.61 -1.35
CA GLN A 50 17.55 -13.49 -1.37
C GLN A 50 17.13 -12.16 -2.00
N TYR A 51 17.68 -11.04 -1.53
CA TYR A 51 17.35 -9.71 -2.08
C TYR A 51 17.75 -9.57 -3.56
N LEU A 52 18.89 -10.12 -3.96
CA LEU A 52 19.29 -10.17 -5.37
C LEU A 52 18.28 -10.96 -6.22
N ALA A 53 17.84 -12.12 -5.75
CA ALA A 53 16.84 -12.92 -6.46
C ALA A 53 15.53 -12.14 -6.59
N THR A 54 15.07 -11.53 -5.49
CA THR A 54 13.86 -10.70 -5.46
C THR A 54 13.92 -9.50 -6.42
N THR A 55 15.03 -8.76 -6.43
CA THR A 55 15.22 -7.62 -7.34
C THR A 55 15.34 -8.07 -8.80
N THR A 56 15.94 -9.24 -9.04
CA THR A 56 16.01 -9.83 -10.39
C THR A 56 14.62 -10.21 -10.90
N LEU A 57 13.80 -10.88 -10.07
CA LEU A 57 12.41 -11.19 -10.40
C LEU A 57 11.60 -9.92 -10.67
N THR A 58 11.78 -8.87 -9.86
CA THR A 58 11.11 -7.56 -10.04
C THR A 58 11.44 -6.94 -11.39
N LYS A 59 12.73 -6.99 -11.79
CA LYS A 59 13.15 -6.54 -13.11
C LYS A 59 12.51 -7.38 -14.22
N MET A 60 12.49 -8.71 -14.08
CA MET A 60 11.91 -9.61 -15.09
C MET A 60 10.42 -9.35 -15.32
N VAL A 61 9.62 -9.18 -14.26
CA VAL A 61 8.18 -8.90 -14.38
C VAL A 61 7.91 -7.50 -14.93
N SER A 62 8.81 -6.54 -14.67
CA SER A 62 8.69 -5.14 -15.11
C SER A 62 9.19 -4.88 -16.53
N ARG A 63 9.76 -5.88 -17.23
CA ARG A 63 10.20 -5.71 -18.62
C ARG A 63 9.02 -5.35 -19.52
N ASN A 64 9.22 -4.43 -20.46
CA ASN A 64 8.23 -4.02 -21.44
C ASN A 64 8.83 -4.09 -22.86
N PRO A 65 8.36 -5.00 -23.74
CA PRO A 65 7.31 -5.99 -23.50
C PRO A 65 7.74 -7.08 -22.50
N CYS A 66 6.77 -7.58 -21.73
CA CYS A 66 7.03 -8.63 -20.74
C CYS A 66 7.24 -9.97 -21.46
N THR A 67 8.35 -10.65 -21.18
CA THR A 67 8.69 -11.94 -21.80
C THR A 67 8.15 -13.14 -21.04
N LEU A 68 7.61 -12.94 -19.83
CA LEU A 68 7.05 -13.99 -19.01
C LEU A 68 5.63 -14.32 -19.46
N THR A 69 5.29 -15.61 -19.49
CA THR A 69 3.91 -16.07 -19.70
C THR A 69 3.01 -15.70 -18.51
N LEU A 70 1.70 -15.67 -18.72
CA LEU A 70 0.73 -15.45 -17.63
C LEU A 70 0.93 -16.47 -16.49
N GLN A 71 1.10 -17.75 -16.82
CA GLN A 71 1.30 -18.81 -15.82
C GLN A 71 2.56 -18.60 -14.99
N GLN A 72 3.66 -18.17 -15.62
CA GLN A 72 4.89 -17.83 -14.88
C GLN A 72 4.68 -16.63 -13.95
N ARG A 73 3.94 -15.60 -14.37
CA ARG A 73 3.63 -14.45 -13.50
C ARG A 73 2.76 -14.87 -12.30
N ILE A 74 1.71 -15.65 -12.53
CA ILE A 74 0.87 -16.20 -11.45
C ILE A 74 1.72 -17.03 -10.48
N HIS A 75 2.60 -17.88 -11.02
CA HIS A 75 3.50 -18.69 -10.21
C HIS A 75 4.44 -17.84 -9.35
N ILE A 76 5.08 -16.81 -9.90
CA ILE A 76 5.95 -15.88 -9.15
C ILE A 76 5.16 -15.22 -8.00
N ARG A 77 3.97 -14.70 -8.30
CA ARG A 77 3.13 -14.02 -7.31
C ARG A 77 2.73 -14.94 -6.16
N ASN A 78 2.29 -16.17 -6.47
CA ASN A 78 1.91 -17.14 -5.44
C ASN A 78 3.13 -17.64 -4.66
N TYR A 79 4.27 -17.81 -5.32
CA TYR A 79 5.52 -18.15 -4.67
C TYR A 79 5.92 -17.08 -3.63
N VAL A 80 5.86 -15.80 -4.00
CA VAL A 80 6.18 -14.68 -3.10
C VAL A 80 5.27 -14.67 -1.87
N LEU A 81 3.96 -14.83 -2.05
CA LEU A 81 3.01 -14.89 -0.94
C LEU A 81 3.32 -16.08 -0.01
N ASN A 82 3.52 -17.28 -0.57
CA ASN A 82 3.86 -18.46 0.22
C ASN A 82 5.19 -18.28 0.96
N TYR A 83 6.18 -17.71 0.30
CA TYR A 83 7.50 -17.47 0.87
C TYR A 83 7.44 -16.50 2.06
N LEU A 84 6.72 -15.38 1.92
CA LEU A 84 6.46 -14.43 3.01
C LEU A 84 5.69 -15.09 4.18
N GLY A 85 4.69 -15.91 3.87
CA GLY A 85 3.89 -16.61 4.89
C GLY A 85 4.65 -17.70 5.65
N THR A 86 5.64 -18.33 5.02
CA THR A 86 6.45 -19.40 5.64
C THR A 86 7.73 -18.89 6.32
N HIS A 87 8.13 -17.64 6.06
CA HIS A 87 9.35 -17.04 6.59
C HIS A 87 9.08 -15.71 7.32
N PRO A 88 8.37 -15.69 8.47
CA PRO A 88 7.99 -14.46 9.16
C PRO A 88 9.18 -13.66 9.75
N LYS A 89 10.37 -14.26 9.80
CA LYS A 89 11.59 -13.67 10.39
C LYS A 89 12.61 -13.23 9.32
N LEU A 90 12.16 -12.88 8.13
CA LEU A 90 13.03 -12.36 7.08
C LEU A 90 13.68 -11.05 7.52
N VAL A 91 14.92 -10.84 7.07
CA VAL A 91 15.59 -9.55 7.25
C VAL A 91 14.79 -8.46 6.52
N HIS A 92 14.64 -7.31 7.17
CA HIS A 92 13.71 -6.25 6.75
C HIS A 92 13.78 -5.90 5.25
N TYR A 93 14.99 -5.69 4.69
CA TYR A 93 15.13 -5.34 3.27
C TYR A 93 14.74 -6.47 2.31
N VAL A 94 14.84 -7.74 2.72
CA VAL A 94 14.40 -8.89 1.91
C VAL A 94 12.88 -8.95 1.90
N ASN A 95 12.27 -8.82 3.08
CA ASN A 95 10.81 -8.77 3.24
C ASN A 95 10.22 -7.63 2.42
N GLN A 96 10.79 -6.43 2.54
CA GLN A 96 10.37 -5.26 1.79
C GLN A 96 10.46 -5.51 0.28
N GLY A 97 11.58 -6.03 -0.23
CA GLY A 97 11.71 -6.27 -1.68
C GLY A 97 10.70 -7.29 -2.20
N LEU A 98 10.32 -8.28 -1.38
CA LEU A 98 9.31 -9.27 -1.75
C LEU A 98 7.90 -8.65 -1.78
N VAL A 99 7.61 -7.78 -0.81
CA VAL A 99 6.38 -6.98 -0.77
C VAL A 99 6.28 -6.05 -1.98
N GLU A 100 7.37 -5.40 -2.39
CA GLU A 100 7.45 -4.61 -3.64
C GLU A 100 7.21 -5.47 -4.87
N LEU A 101 7.86 -6.63 -4.97
CA LEU A 101 7.67 -7.57 -6.09
C LEU A 101 6.20 -7.98 -6.20
N PHE A 102 5.55 -8.30 -5.08
CA PHE A 102 4.13 -8.63 -5.03
C PHE A 102 3.27 -7.47 -5.55
N ALA A 103 3.50 -6.25 -5.07
CA ALA A 103 2.73 -5.08 -5.49
C ALA A 103 2.91 -4.82 -6.99
N ARG A 104 4.17 -4.86 -7.47
CA ARG A 104 4.53 -4.61 -8.86
C ARG A 104 3.91 -5.63 -9.81
N ILE A 105 4.05 -6.93 -9.53
CA ILE A 105 3.49 -7.98 -10.40
C ILE A 105 1.96 -7.93 -10.43
N THR A 106 1.34 -7.61 -9.29
CA THR A 106 -0.12 -7.49 -9.17
C THR A 106 -0.66 -6.32 -10.01
N LYS A 107 -0.03 -5.14 -9.94
CA LYS A 107 -0.39 -3.99 -10.78
C LYS A 107 -0.20 -4.29 -12.27
N LEU A 108 0.93 -4.86 -12.65
CA LEU A 108 1.22 -5.15 -14.06
C LEU A 108 0.26 -6.19 -14.66
N GLY A 109 -0.17 -7.16 -13.84
CA GLY A 109 -1.15 -8.18 -14.19
C GLY A 109 -2.60 -7.82 -13.89
N TRP A 110 -2.93 -6.58 -13.53
CA TRP A 110 -4.27 -6.21 -13.05
C TRP A 110 -5.42 -6.56 -14.01
N TYR A 111 -5.15 -6.57 -15.31
CA TYR A 111 -6.10 -6.95 -16.37
C TYR A 111 -5.74 -8.28 -17.06
N ASP A 112 -4.86 -9.09 -16.47
CA ASP A 112 -4.63 -10.45 -16.95
C ASP A 112 -5.82 -11.34 -16.57
N SER A 113 -6.46 -11.95 -17.57
CA SER A 113 -7.62 -12.82 -17.39
C SER A 113 -7.20 -14.29 -17.54
N VAL A 114 -7.69 -15.13 -16.62
CA VAL A 114 -7.53 -16.61 -16.69
C VAL A 114 -8.70 -17.23 -17.44
N ASP A 115 -9.87 -16.64 -17.29
CA ASP A 115 -11.15 -17.06 -17.88
C ASP A 115 -12.07 -15.83 -17.97
N LYS A 116 -13.21 -15.97 -18.63
CA LYS A 116 -14.22 -14.92 -18.74
C LYS A 116 -14.59 -14.39 -17.35
N ASP A 117 -14.48 -13.08 -17.18
CA ASP A 117 -14.76 -12.35 -15.93
C ASP A 117 -13.92 -12.79 -14.70
N LYS A 118 -12.85 -13.58 -14.90
CA LYS A 118 -11.91 -13.97 -13.84
C LYS A 118 -10.53 -13.38 -14.07
N TRP A 119 -10.10 -12.55 -13.12
CA TRP A 119 -8.83 -11.84 -13.15
C TRP A 119 -7.80 -12.58 -12.32
N ALA A 120 -6.61 -12.81 -12.88
CA ALA A 120 -5.56 -13.59 -12.23
C ALA A 120 -4.98 -12.95 -10.95
N PHE A 121 -5.08 -11.62 -10.82
CA PHE A 121 -4.35 -10.86 -9.80
C PHE A 121 -5.25 -10.02 -8.87
N ARG A 122 -6.59 -10.09 -8.99
CA ARG A 122 -7.49 -9.18 -8.25
C ARG A 122 -8.00 -9.71 -6.91
N ASP A 123 -7.74 -10.97 -6.57
CA ASP A 123 -8.20 -11.60 -5.32
C ASP A 123 -7.35 -11.21 -4.09
N VAL A 124 -6.69 -10.05 -4.13
CA VAL A 124 -5.69 -9.60 -3.15
C VAL A 124 -6.18 -9.61 -1.70
N LEU A 125 -7.45 -9.28 -1.46
CA LEU A 125 -8.05 -9.30 -0.13
C LEU A 125 -8.22 -10.74 0.39
N VAL A 126 -8.52 -11.69 -0.49
CA VAL A 126 -8.62 -13.11 -0.14
C VAL A 126 -7.24 -13.64 0.24
N ASP A 127 -6.21 -13.32 -0.55
CA ASP A 127 -4.84 -13.75 -0.28
C ASP A 127 -4.32 -13.19 1.05
N VAL A 128 -4.50 -11.88 1.27
CA VAL A 128 -4.04 -11.22 2.50
C VAL A 128 -4.84 -11.68 3.73
N SER A 129 -6.11 -12.06 3.57
CA SER A 129 -6.93 -12.53 4.70
C SER A 129 -6.32 -13.72 5.46
N GLN A 130 -5.49 -14.53 4.80
CA GLN A 130 -4.79 -15.66 5.43
C GLN A 130 -3.72 -15.17 6.40
N PHE A 131 -2.98 -14.11 6.04
CA PHE A 131 -1.99 -13.47 6.91
C PHE A 131 -2.64 -12.83 8.14
N LEU A 132 -3.80 -12.19 7.95
CA LEU A 132 -4.49 -11.47 9.02
C LEU A 132 -5.06 -12.40 10.12
N LYS A 133 -5.21 -13.70 9.82
CA LYS A 133 -5.63 -14.74 10.78
C LYS A 133 -4.46 -15.34 11.56
N GLY A 134 -3.23 -15.04 11.17
CA GLY A 134 -2.01 -15.56 11.80
C GLY A 134 -1.59 -14.76 13.04
N PRO A 135 -0.44 -15.13 13.64
CA PRO A 135 0.18 -14.33 14.70
C PRO A 135 0.61 -12.95 14.19
N ILE A 136 1.04 -12.09 15.11
CA ILE A 136 1.27 -10.67 14.85
C ILE A 136 2.26 -10.40 13.71
N GLU A 137 3.29 -11.24 13.56
CA GLU A 137 4.27 -11.14 12.47
C GLU A 137 3.62 -11.30 11.10
N HIS A 138 2.73 -12.30 10.95
CA HIS A 138 1.96 -12.50 9.72
C HIS A 138 1.00 -11.35 9.47
N ARG A 139 0.33 -10.84 10.52
CA ARG A 139 -0.57 -9.69 10.41
C ARG A 139 0.19 -8.47 9.88
N ILE A 140 1.38 -8.18 10.43
CA ILE A 140 2.26 -7.10 9.95
C ILE A 140 2.56 -7.26 8.46
N THR A 141 3.01 -8.45 8.04
CA THR A 141 3.30 -8.71 6.61
C THR A 141 2.06 -8.56 5.73
N GLY A 142 0.89 -9.00 6.19
CA GLY A 142 -0.39 -8.84 5.48
C GLY A 142 -0.75 -7.37 5.26
N ILE A 143 -0.55 -6.52 6.27
CA ILE A 143 -0.77 -5.08 6.17
C ILE A 143 0.31 -4.41 5.29
N GLU A 144 1.58 -4.82 5.40
CA GLU A 144 2.66 -4.34 4.52
C GLU A 144 2.36 -4.61 3.04
N LEU A 145 1.81 -5.80 2.71
CA LEU A 145 1.39 -6.16 1.35
C LEU A 145 0.31 -5.22 0.79
N LEU A 146 -0.73 -4.93 1.59
CA LEU A 146 -1.79 -4.00 1.17
C LEU A 146 -1.25 -2.56 1.06
N THR A 147 -0.40 -2.15 2.01
CA THR A 147 0.18 -0.80 2.07
C THR A 147 0.99 -0.51 0.82
N GLN A 148 1.89 -1.43 0.47
CA GLN A 148 2.72 -1.31 -0.73
C GLN A 148 1.90 -1.42 -2.01
N LEU A 149 0.87 -2.28 -2.04
CA LEU A 149 -0.02 -2.39 -3.19
C LEU A 149 -0.79 -1.09 -3.43
N THR A 150 -1.36 -0.48 -2.38
CA THR A 150 -2.08 0.79 -2.50
C THR A 150 -1.16 1.90 -3.01
N ALA A 151 0.07 1.99 -2.49
CA ALA A 151 1.07 2.94 -2.96
C ALA A 151 1.44 2.70 -4.44
N GLU A 152 1.76 1.46 -4.81
CA GLU A 152 2.15 1.09 -6.17
C GLU A 152 0.99 1.34 -7.15
N MET A 153 -0.27 1.10 -6.78
CA MET A 153 -1.44 1.41 -7.62
C MET A 153 -1.61 2.91 -7.88
N ASN A 154 -1.16 3.76 -6.95
CA ASN A 154 -1.27 5.22 -7.03
C ASN A 154 -0.06 5.88 -7.72
N GLN A 155 1.09 5.21 -7.78
CA GLN A 155 2.32 5.75 -8.36
C GLN A 155 2.43 5.50 -9.87
N ILE A 156 2.84 6.52 -10.63
CA ILE A 156 3.32 6.37 -12.00
C ILE A 156 4.82 6.12 -11.94
N SER A 157 5.29 4.98 -12.44
CA SER A 157 6.73 4.72 -12.48
C SER A 157 7.40 5.56 -13.59
N ASP A 158 8.65 6.00 -13.39
CA ASP A 158 9.40 6.75 -14.42
C ASP A 158 9.49 5.99 -15.76
N SER A 159 9.52 4.65 -15.69
CA SER A 159 9.49 3.79 -16.87
C SER A 159 8.15 3.80 -17.63
N ASP A 160 7.06 4.23 -16.99
CA ASP A 160 5.70 4.27 -17.54
C ASP A 160 5.26 5.67 -18.02
N ALA A 161 5.95 6.73 -17.56
CA ALA A 161 5.51 8.13 -17.65
C ALA A 161 5.14 8.59 -19.07
N ASN A 162 5.82 8.09 -20.11
CA ASN A 162 5.66 8.60 -21.47
C ASN A 162 4.89 7.66 -22.43
N LYS A 163 4.52 6.44 -22.02
CA LYS A 163 3.87 5.46 -22.91
C LYS A 163 2.67 4.72 -22.31
N SER A 164 2.43 4.83 -21.01
CA SER A 164 1.50 3.95 -20.27
C SER A 164 0.50 4.69 -19.36
N LEU A 165 0.41 6.03 -19.42
CA LEU A 165 -0.45 6.82 -18.52
C LEU A 165 -1.93 6.40 -18.58
N THR A 166 -2.47 6.15 -19.77
CA THR A 166 -3.85 5.66 -19.94
C THR A 166 -4.05 4.28 -19.32
N LYS A 167 -3.06 3.39 -19.42
CA LYS A 167 -3.11 2.05 -18.80
C LYS A 167 -3.07 2.17 -17.28
N HIS A 168 -2.16 3.00 -16.76
CA HIS A 168 -2.07 3.29 -15.33
C HIS A 168 -3.39 3.85 -14.78
N ARG A 169 -3.97 4.89 -15.39
CA ARG A 169 -5.26 5.48 -14.97
C ARG A 169 -6.40 4.47 -14.94
N LYS A 170 -6.46 3.55 -15.92
CA LYS A 170 -7.45 2.46 -15.94
C LYS A 170 -7.26 1.51 -14.76
N ILE A 171 -6.02 1.09 -14.48
CA ILE A 171 -5.70 0.24 -13.34
C ILE A 171 -6.07 0.93 -12.02
N ALA A 172 -5.60 2.16 -11.82
CA ALA A 172 -5.85 2.95 -10.62
C ALA A 172 -7.34 3.17 -10.38
N SER A 173 -8.10 3.56 -11.41
CA SER A 173 -9.57 3.71 -11.33
C SER A 173 -10.25 2.39 -10.95
N SER A 174 -9.86 1.28 -11.57
CA SER A 174 -10.43 -0.02 -11.26
C SER A 174 -10.12 -0.47 -9.83
N TYR A 175 -8.93 -0.19 -9.31
CA TYR A 175 -8.53 -0.50 -7.94
C TYR A 175 -9.27 0.36 -6.91
N ARG A 176 -9.38 1.68 -7.19
CA ARG A 176 -10.14 2.64 -6.41
C ARG A 176 -11.59 2.19 -6.22
N ASP A 177 -12.24 1.78 -7.31
CA ASP A 177 -13.67 1.47 -7.31
C ASP A 177 -13.98 0.10 -6.68
N GLN A 178 -13.05 -0.87 -6.77
CA GLN A 178 -13.30 -2.26 -6.34
C GLN A 178 -12.69 -2.61 -4.98
N HIS A 179 -11.55 -2.02 -4.59
CA HIS A 179 -10.74 -2.50 -3.46
C HIS A 179 -10.47 -1.43 -2.42
N LEU A 180 -10.23 -0.18 -2.83
CA LEU A 180 -9.66 0.85 -1.96
C LEU A 180 -10.50 1.14 -0.70
N LEU A 181 -11.84 1.24 -0.84
CA LEU A 181 -12.73 1.46 0.30
C LEU A 181 -12.71 0.27 1.28
N ILE A 182 -12.71 -0.96 0.76
CA ILE A 182 -12.70 -2.17 1.58
C ILE A 182 -11.39 -2.25 2.37
N ILE A 183 -10.27 -1.92 1.73
CA ILE A 183 -8.95 -1.85 2.36
C ILE A 183 -8.91 -0.77 3.45
N PHE A 184 -9.47 0.41 3.20
CA PHE A 184 -9.57 1.47 4.20
C PHE A 184 -10.41 1.05 5.42
N GLN A 185 -11.56 0.42 5.19
CA GLN A 185 -12.42 -0.10 6.26
C GLN A 185 -11.74 -1.20 7.07
N LEU A 186 -10.97 -2.07 6.41
CA LEU A 186 -10.14 -3.08 7.05
C LEU A 186 -9.12 -2.43 7.98
N ALA A 187 -8.37 -1.43 7.49
CA ALA A 187 -7.39 -0.71 8.29
C ALA A 187 -8.03 -0.07 9.53
N CYS A 188 -9.16 0.62 9.37
CA CYS A 188 -9.90 1.22 10.48
C CYS A 188 -10.41 0.19 11.50
N THR A 189 -10.86 -0.97 11.01
CA THR A 189 -11.37 -2.04 11.89
C THR A 189 -10.25 -2.68 12.71
N GLN A 190 -9.10 -2.92 12.09
CA GLN A 190 -7.91 -3.43 12.79
C GLN A 190 -7.36 -2.39 13.77
N LEU A 191 -7.29 -1.10 13.40
CA LEU A 191 -6.88 -0.04 14.32
C LEU A 191 -7.79 0.04 15.55
N ARG A 192 -9.11 -0.05 15.37
CA ARG A 192 -10.07 -0.11 16.48
C ARG A 192 -9.76 -1.28 17.41
N SER A 193 -9.59 -2.50 16.88
CA SER A 193 -9.31 -3.66 17.74
C SER A 193 -8.04 -3.47 18.57
N GLU A 194 -6.97 -2.92 17.97
CA GLU A 194 -5.73 -2.65 18.70
C GLU A 194 -5.85 -1.49 19.71
N THR A 195 -6.82 -0.58 19.54
CA THR A 195 -7.04 0.57 20.44
C THR A 195 -7.88 0.22 21.68
N TYR A 196 -8.76 -0.78 21.56
CA TYR A 196 -9.64 -1.24 22.65
C TYR A 196 -8.95 -2.24 23.58
N GLU A 197 -7.99 -3.03 23.09
CA GLU A 197 -7.11 -3.79 23.95
C GLU A 197 -6.13 -2.84 24.66
N SER A 198 -5.95 -2.99 25.98
CA SER A 198 -5.05 -2.13 26.78
C SER A 198 -3.70 -1.98 26.08
N TYR A 199 -3.39 -0.76 25.65
CA TYR A 199 -2.27 -0.51 24.77
C TYR A 199 -0.95 -0.52 25.55
N ASP A 200 -0.19 -1.60 25.42
CA ASP A 200 1.17 -1.67 25.92
C ASP A 200 2.14 -1.18 24.83
N PHE A 201 2.65 0.04 25.00
CA PHE A 201 3.65 0.65 24.12
C PHE A 201 5.03 -0.02 24.18
N SER A 202 5.25 -1.02 25.05
CA SER A 202 6.51 -1.75 25.13
C SER A 202 6.65 -2.86 24.07
N GLU A 203 5.54 -3.33 23.50
CA GLU A 203 5.55 -4.42 22.51
C GLU A 203 5.88 -3.91 21.11
N GLU A 204 7.12 -4.12 20.66
CA GLU A 204 7.67 -3.64 19.38
C GLU A 204 6.81 -4.07 18.17
N ASN A 205 6.31 -5.31 18.17
CA ASN A 205 5.49 -5.84 17.09
C ASN A 205 4.10 -5.17 17.03
N LYS A 206 3.48 -4.87 18.18
CA LYS A 206 2.20 -4.13 18.21
C LYS A 206 2.37 -2.72 17.69
N GLN A 207 3.44 -2.05 18.11
CA GLN A 207 3.81 -0.74 17.60
C GLN A 207 4.01 -0.77 16.08
N ARG A 208 4.76 -1.75 15.56
CA ARG A 208 4.97 -1.90 14.12
C ARG A 208 3.68 -2.14 13.35
N LEU A 209 2.79 -2.99 13.85
CA LEU A 209 1.50 -3.25 13.23
C LEU A 209 0.66 -1.98 13.09
N ILE A 210 0.59 -1.15 14.14
CA ILE A 210 -0.16 0.10 14.09
C ILE A 210 0.43 1.10 13.12
N LEU A 211 1.75 1.26 13.10
CA LEU A 211 2.40 2.14 12.14
C LEU A 211 2.05 1.72 10.70
N GLN A 212 2.05 0.42 10.42
CA GLN A 212 1.67 -0.10 9.10
C GLN A 212 0.19 0.14 8.79
N LEU A 213 -0.71 -0.04 9.77
CA LEU A 213 -2.13 0.22 9.59
C LEU A 213 -2.43 1.71 9.34
N LEU A 214 -1.73 2.60 10.03
CA LEU A 214 -1.84 4.05 9.82
C LEU A 214 -1.31 4.44 8.44
N GLN A 215 -0.18 3.87 8.00
CA GLN A 215 0.33 4.09 6.65
C GLN A 215 -0.63 3.58 5.58
N LEU A 216 -1.27 2.41 5.79
CA LEU A 216 -2.29 1.90 4.89
C LEU A 216 -3.49 2.85 4.78
N ALA A 217 -4.02 3.29 5.93
CA ALA A 217 -5.14 4.22 5.97
C ALA A 217 -4.79 5.54 5.27
N LEU A 218 -3.58 6.06 5.49
CA LEU A 218 -3.08 7.25 4.83
C LEU A 218 -3.00 7.06 3.31
N ASN A 219 -2.37 5.98 2.83
CA ASN A 219 -2.28 5.68 1.40
C ASN A 219 -3.66 5.60 0.73
N CYS A 220 -4.67 5.11 1.45
CA CYS A 220 -6.06 5.10 0.98
C CYS A 220 -6.66 6.50 0.86
N LEU A 221 -6.45 7.36 1.87
CA LEU A 221 -6.99 8.72 1.92
C LEU A 221 -6.30 9.67 0.94
N THR A 222 -5.02 9.43 0.65
CA THR A 222 -4.21 10.23 -0.28
C THR A 222 -4.14 9.63 -1.69
N PHE A 223 -4.98 8.63 -1.98
CA PHE A 223 -5.08 8.06 -3.31
C PHE A 223 -5.56 9.13 -4.31
N ASP A 224 -5.02 9.14 -5.53
CA ASP A 224 -5.46 10.08 -6.56
C ASP A 224 -6.84 9.67 -7.10
N PHE A 225 -7.89 10.28 -6.55
CA PHE A 225 -9.27 10.00 -6.95
C PHE A 225 -9.65 10.63 -8.29
N ILE A 226 -8.95 11.69 -8.72
CA ILE A 226 -9.33 12.54 -9.86
C ILE A 226 -8.53 12.17 -11.12
N GLY A 227 -7.43 11.42 -10.98
CA GLY A 227 -6.53 11.09 -12.08
C GLY A 227 -5.70 12.30 -12.51
N THR A 228 -5.45 13.22 -11.59
CA THR A 228 -4.78 14.50 -11.81
C THR A 228 -3.27 14.31 -11.97
N SER A 229 -2.85 14.19 -13.23
CA SER A 229 -1.78 15.08 -13.67
C SER A 229 -2.43 16.45 -13.81
N ILE A 230 -2.23 17.31 -12.82
CA ILE A 230 -2.63 18.71 -12.93
C ILE A 230 -1.87 19.26 -14.15
N ASP A 231 -2.60 19.72 -15.16
CA ASP A 231 -2.01 20.63 -16.14
C ASP A 231 -1.69 21.89 -15.32
N ASP A 232 -0.41 22.27 -15.24
CA ASP A 232 0.15 23.35 -14.40
C ASP A 232 -0.40 24.77 -14.75
N SER A 233 -1.54 24.85 -15.43
CA SER A 233 -2.04 26.04 -16.10
C SER A 233 -3.40 26.57 -15.62
N GLY A 234 -3.96 26.09 -14.50
CA GLY A 234 -5.26 26.56 -14.01
C GLY A 234 -5.33 26.75 -12.50
N GLU A 235 -5.66 27.96 -12.06
CA GLU A 235 -6.12 28.30 -10.70
C GLU A 235 -7.52 27.68 -10.41
N ASP A 236 -7.63 26.34 -10.44
CA ASP A 236 -8.87 25.66 -10.08
C ASP A 236 -8.70 24.95 -8.74
N PHE A 237 -9.56 25.31 -7.79
CA PHE A 237 -9.65 24.71 -6.47
C PHE A 237 -9.79 23.18 -6.59
N CYS A 238 -8.74 22.43 -6.23
CA CYS A 238 -8.78 20.97 -6.12
C CYS A 238 -9.77 20.55 -5.02
N THR A 239 -11.05 20.47 -5.35
CA THR A 239 -12.00 19.72 -4.51
C THR A 239 -11.67 18.24 -4.67
N VAL A 240 -11.21 17.59 -3.61
CA VAL A 240 -11.01 16.13 -3.60
C VAL A 240 -12.39 15.49 -3.84
N GLN A 241 -12.61 15.00 -5.06
CA GLN A 241 -13.86 14.32 -5.44
C GLN A 241 -13.85 12.91 -4.86
N ILE A 242 -14.23 12.82 -3.58
CA ILE A 242 -14.37 11.54 -2.88
C ILE A 242 -15.56 10.79 -3.49
N PRO A 243 -15.41 9.52 -3.92
CA PRO A 243 -16.51 8.74 -4.46
C PRO A 243 -17.66 8.62 -3.46
N THR A 244 -18.91 8.67 -3.93
CA THR A 244 -20.11 8.61 -3.07
C THR A 244 -20.12 7.39 -2.13
N SER A 245 -19.54 6.26 -2.57
CA SER A 245 -19.41 5.04 -1.76
C SER A 245 -18.62 5.24 -0.46
N TRP A 246 -17.73 6.23 -0.40
CA TRP A 246 -16.93 6.56 0.79
C TRP A 246 -17.65 7.48 1.76
N ARG A 247 -18.79 8.08 1.38
CA ARG A 247 -19.51 9.07 2.20
C ARG A 247 -19.76 8.57 3.62
N GLN A 248 -20.20 7.32 3.77
CA GLN A 248 -20.43 6.73 5.10
C GLN A 248 -19.15 6.62 5.94
N ALA A 249 -18.00 6.35 5.32
CA ALA A 249 -16.75 6.22 6.04
C ALA A 249 -16.29 7.56 6.65
N PHE A 250 -16.56 8.69 5.97
CA PHE A 250 -16.22 10.03 6.42
C PHE A 250 -17.27 10.69 7.32
N LEU A 251 -18.55 10.42 7.09
CA LEU A 251 -19.64 10.96 7.92
C LEU A 251 -19.76 10.24 9.26
N ASN A 252 -19.23 9.02 9.38
CA ASN A 252 -19.25 8.28 10.63
C ASN A 252 -18.26 8.89 11.64
N LEU A 253 -18.79 9.57 12.66
CA LEU A 253 -18.02 10.17 13.75
C LEU A 253 -17.06 9.19 14.44
N SER A 254 -17.38 7.89 14.47
CA SER A 254 -16.49 6.87 15.07
C SER A 254 -15.17 6.69 14.31
N THR A 255 -15.14 6.92 12.99
CA THR A 255 -13.89 6.88 12.19
C THR A 255 -13.02 8.09 12.52
N VAL A 256 -13.63 9.26 12.66
CA VAL A 256 -12.93 10.50 13.03
C VAL A 256 -12.38 10.38 14.46
N GLN A 257 -13.21 9.93 15.39
CA GLN A 257 -12.84 9.71 16.79
C GLN A 257 -11.68 8.71 16.91
N LEU A 258 -11.69 7.61 16.13
CA LEU A 258 -10.58 6.67 16.10
C LEU A 258 -9.23 7.36 15.83
N PHE A 259 -9.16 8.21 14.79
CA PHE A 259 -7.89 8.88 14.47
C PHE A 259 -7.49 9.92 15.52
N PHE A 260 -8.45 10.61 16.14
CA PHE A 260 -8.18 11.50 17.29
C PHE A 260 -7.67 10.73 18.51
N ASP A 261 -8.30 9.61 18.86
CA ASP A 261 -7.89 8.76 19.97
C ASP A 261 -6.48 8.20 19.74
N MET A 262 -6.18 7.79 18.50
CA MET A 262 -4.84 7.35 18.12
C MET A 262 -3.82 8.49 18.26
N TYR A 263 -4.14 9.69 17.77
CA TYR A 263 -3.26 10.85 17.91
C TYR A 263 -2.98 11.19 19.38
N ALA A 264 -4.00 11.13 20.24
CA ALA A 264 -3.86 11.41 21.67
C ALA A 264 -3.05 10.33 22.41
N LYS A 265 -3.16 9.07 21.99
CA LYS A 265 -2.51 7.93 22.65
C LYS A 265 -1.08 7.68 22.15
N LEU A 266 -0.78 7.97 20.88
CA LEU A 266 0.54 7.69 20.30
C LEU A 266 1.62 8.57 20.95
N PRO A 267 2.69 8.00 21.54
CA PRO A 267 3.79 8.78 22.08
C PRO A 267 4.46 9.59 20.97
N SER A 268 4.88 10.80 21.30
CA SER A 268 5.54 11.75 20.39
C SER A 268 6.82 11.19 19.72
N SER A 269 7.41 10.12 20.26
CA SER A 269 8.54 9.39 19.68
C SER A 269 8.21 8.55 18.44
N LEU A 270 6.92 8.26 18.20
CA LEU A 270 6.46 7.56 17.00
C LEU A 270 6.25 8.49 15.81
N ALA A 271 5.93 9.76 16.07
CA ALA A 271 5.76 10.78 15.04
C ALA A 271 7.05 11.04 14.24
N SER A 272 8.23 10.76 14.82
CA SER A 272 9.53 11.00 14.19
C SER A 272 10.09 9.81 13.39
N ARG A 273 9.40 8.66 13.32
CA ARG A 273 9.94 7.40 12.74
C ARG A 273 9.30 6.96 11.42
N VAL A 274 8.42 7.78 10.82
CA VAL A 274 7.93 7.56 9.45
C VAL A 274 8.92 8.22 8.48
N SER A 275 9.79 7.41 7.87
CA SER A 275 10.87 7.87 7.00
C SER A 275 10.39 8.13 5.56
N GLU A 276 9.45 9.06 5.38
CA GLU A 276 9.24 9.89 4.19
C GLU A 276 8.70 11.23 4.69
N PRO A 277 9.15 12.39 4.17
CA PRO A 277 8.96 13.66 4.86
C PRO A 277 7.48 14.05 4.95
N HIS A 278 6.98 14.06 6.19
CA HIS A 278 5.83 14.84 6.68
C HIS A 278 4.50 14.68 5.93
N LEU A 279 3.78 13.59 6.21
CA LEU A 279 2.37 13.44 5.82
C LEU A 279 1.40 13.77 6.99
N LEU A 280 1.79 13.61 8.25
CA LEU A 280 0.94 14.02 9.39
C LEU A 280 0.83 15.56 9.51
N ASP A 281 1.92 16.31 9.31
CA ASP A 281 1.90 17.79 9.28
C ASP A 281 1.22 18.38 8.03
N ARG A 282 0.93 17.57 7.00
CA ARG A 282 0.27 18.01 5.76
C ARG A 282 -1.19 17.58 5.68
N TYR A 283 -1.52 16.36 6.06
CA TYR A 283 -2.88 15.83 5.92
C TYR A 283 -3.76 16.06 7.15
N THR A 284 -3.20 16.07 8.35
CA THR A 284 -3.99 16.37 9.56
C THR A 284 -4.51 17.81 9.54
N PRO A 285 -3.70 18.84 9.18
CA PRO A 285 -4.22 20.20 9.04
C PRO A 285 -5.15 20.37 7.85
N GLU A 286 -4.99 19.69 6.71
CA GLU A 286 -5.88 19.87 5.56
C GLU A 286 -7.23 19.16 5.72
N VAL A 287 -7.27 17.97 6.34
CA VAL A 287 -8.53 17.31 6.69
C VAL A 287 -9.23 18.06 7.82
N PHE A 288 -8.48 18.53 8.81
CA PHE A 288 -9.01 19.39 9.87
C PHE A 288 -9.47 20.76 9.33
N ARG A 289 -8.73 21.36 8.37
CA ARG A 289 -9.09 22.61 7.69
C ARG A 289 -10.31 22.44 6.80
N ALA A 290 -10.41 21.37 6.01
CA ALA A 290 -11.59 21.09 5.18
C ALA A 290 -12.83 20.86 6.04
N TYR A 291 -12.70 20.17 7.17
CA TYR A 291 -13.77 19.97 8.15
C TYR A 291 -14.17 21.28 8.86
N VAL A 292 -13.21 22.08 9.33
CA VAL A 292 -13.44 23.36 10.01
C VAL A 292 -13.99 24.43 9.05
N VAL A 293 -13.48 24.51 7.81
CA VAL A 293 -13.98 25.42 6.77
C VAL A 293 -15.40 25.03 6.36
N SER A 294 -15.68 23.75 6.14
CA SER A 294 -17.04 23.27 5.86
C SER A 294 -18.04 23.58 6.99
N ARG A 295 -17.60 23.54 8.26
CA ARG A 295 -18.41 23.91 9.44
C ARG A 295 -18.54 25.43 9.65
N LEU A 296 -17.52 26.23 9.37
CA LEU A 296 -17.58 27.68 9.48
C LEU A 296 -18.42 28.31 8.35
N GLU A 297 -18.33 27.75 7.14
CA GLU A 297 -19.16 28.17 6.01
C GLU A 297 -20.64 27.85 6.27
N SER A 298 -20.98 26.71 6.88
CA SER A 298 -22.37 26.40 7.28
C SER A 298 -22.90 27.37 8.34
N VAL A 299 -22.07 27.81 9.28
CA VAL A 299 -22.46 28.82 10.29
C VAL A 299 -22.75 30.18 9.63
N SER A 300 -21.99 30.57 8.61
CA SER A 300 -22.23 31.82 7.88
C SER A 300 -23.42 31.80 6.92
N VAL A 301 -23.97 30.61 6.60
CA VAL A 301 -25.24 30.44 5.88
C VAL A 301 -26.41 30.49 6.86
N VAL A 302 -26.31 29.79 8.01
CA VAL A 302 -27.31 29.82 9.11
C VAL A 302 -27.51 31.24 9.66
N LEU A 303 -26.42 31.99 9.87
CA LEU A 303 -26.48 33.38 10.36
C LEU A 303 -26.99 34.39 9.32
N ARG A 304 -26.90 34.07 8.02
CA ARG A 304 -27.27 34.98 6.93
C ARG A 304 -28.72 34.78 6.47
N ASP A 305 -29.17 33.53 6.44
CA ASP A 305 -30.49 33.15 5.93
C ASP A 305 -31.50 32.84 7.04
N GLY A 306 -31.08 32.86 8.32
CA GLY A 306 -31.97 32.69 9.47
C GLY A 306 -32.68 31.33 9.50
N CYS A 307 -32.11 30.32 8.85
CA CYS A 307 -32.67 28.96 8.88
C CYS A 307 -32.31 28.26 10.19
N ASP A 308 -33.29 27.59 10.79
CA ASP A 308 -33.09 26.74 11.96
C ASP A 308 -32.00 25.69 11.70
N ASP A 309 -31.16 25.46 12.70
CA ASP A 309 -30.07 24.51 12.64
C ASP A 309 -30.65 23.10 12.38
N PRO A 310 -30.28 22.42 11.27
CA PRO A 310 -30.76 21.06 10.98
C PRO A 310 -30.31 20.01 12.01
N LEU A 311 -29.43 20.38 12.95
CA LEU A 311 -29.01 19.56 14.09
C LEU A 311 -29.74 19.88 15.39
N GLU A 312 -30.51 20.98 15.47
CA GLU A 312 -31.30 21.31 16.67
C GLU A 312 -32.63 20.54 16.73
N ASP A 313 -33.13 20.02 15.60
CA ASP A 313 -34.31 19.18 15.60
C ASP A 313 -33.98 17.71 15.90
N LEU A 314 -33.56 17.48 17.15
CA LEU A 314 -33.29 16.15 17.74
C LEU A 314 -34.49 15.19 17.65
N THR A 315 -35.69 15.68 17.32
CA THR A 315 -36.87 14.82 17.16
C THR A 315 -36.88 14.06 15.84
N VAL A 316 -36.34 14.64 14.76
CA VAL A 316 -36.28 14.02 13.43
C VAL A 316 -35.14 12.99 13.35
N VAL A 317 -34.01 13.27 14.01
CA VAL A 317 -32.86 12.36 14.08
C VAL A 317 -33.20 11.08 14.85
N ASN A 318 -33.98 11.19 15.93
CA ASN A 318 -34.41 10.01 16.70
C ASN A 318 -35.50 9.19 15.97
N GLN A 319 -36.41 9.83 15.20
CA GLN A 319 -37.43 9.09 14.43
C GLN A 319 -36.87 8.27 13.25
N GLN A 320 -35.70 8.62 12.72
CA GLN A 320 -35.03 7.84 11.66
C GLN A 320 -34.12 6.72 12.18
N LEU A 321 -33.81 6.70 13.48
CA LEU A 321 -33.02 5.65 14.12
C LEU A 321 -33.86 4.49 14.67
N ASP A 322 -35.18 4.70 14.85
CA ASP A 322 -36.13 3.69 15.36
C ASP A 322 -36.99 3.02 14.26
N GLN A 323 -36.57 3.03 12.98
CA GLN A 323 -37.18 2.22 11.91
C GLN A 323 -36.27 1.11 11.39
#